data_AF-A0A9X1WW35-F1
#
_entry.id   AF-A0A9X1WW35-F1
#
_cell.length_a   1.000
_cell.length_b   1.000
_cell.length_c   1.000
_cell.angle_alpha   90.00
_cell.angle_beta   90.00
_cell.angle_gamma   90.00
#
_symmetry.space_group_name_H-M   'P 1'
#
loop_
_entity.id
_entity.type
_entity.pdbx_description
1 polymer ?
#
loop_
_entity_poly.entity_id
_entity_poly.type
_entity_poly.pdbx_seq_one_letter_code
_entity_poly.pdbx_strand_id
1 'polypeptide(L)'
;MSTTQAQRIERIFAPDELNGFDDSHCIHVPVAFIHELTFADSLQAVLDIVVKWVSHIFQTDRASISLQKDTNQLKLYTINGNQAIPMDFPLPIDQTFIG
;
A
#
# COMPACT_ATOMS: atom_id res chain seq x y z
N MET A 1 29.91 12.35 17.73
CA MET A 1 28.73 12.54 16.85
C MET A 1 28.37 11.17 16.33
N SER A 2 27.36 10.55 16.92
CA SER A 2 26.99 9.16 16.62
C SER A 2 25.77 9.16 15.71
N THR A 3 25.95 8.65 14.49
CA THR A 3 24.87 8.45 13.51
C THR A 3 24.10 7.18 13.88
N THR A 4 22.88 7.34 14.41
CA THR A 4 21.94 6.24 14.61
C THR A 4 21.43 5.80 13.24
N GLN A 5 21.91 4.66 12.77
CA GLN A 5 21.43 3.99 11.57
C GLN A 5 20.03 3.44 11.89
N ALA A 6 18.98 4.01 11.29
CA ALA A 6 17.62 3.52 11.44
C ALA A 6 17.54 2.10 10.84
N GLN A 7 17.42 1.11 11.71
CA GLN A 7 17.30 -0.29 11.34
C GLN A 7 15.92 -0.48 10.69
N ARG A 8 15.88 -0.77 9.39
CA ARG A 8 14.65 -1.09 8.66
C ARG A 8 14.10 -2.39 9.25
N ILE A 9 13.07 -2.30 10.09
CA ILE A 9 12.36 -3.47 10.59
C ILE A 9 11.51 -3.99 9.44
N GLU A 10 12.09 -4.86 8.61
CA GLU A 10 11.30 -5.66 7.69
C GLU A 10 10.41 -6.58 8.52
N ARG A 11 9.09 -6.48 8.32
CA ARG A 11 8.14 -7.36 9.00
C ARG A 11 8.31 -8.75 8.41
N ILE A 12 8.89 -9.65 9.20
CA ILE A 12 9.03 -11.06 8.85
C ILE A 12 7.70 -11.73 9.22
N PHE A 13 6.99 -12.20 8.20
CA PHE A 13 5.81 -13.03 8.39
C PHE A 13 6.25 -14.48 8.56
N ALA A 14 5.69 -15.19 9.53
CA ALA A 14 5.95 -16.63 9.61
C ALA A 14 5.27 -17.29 8.40
N PRO A 15 5.90 -18.28 7.73
CA PRO A 15 5.29 -18.96 6.58
C PRO A 15 3.88 -19.47 6.87
N ASP A 16 3.64 -19.83 8.13
CA ASP A 16 2.39 -20.40 8.60
C ASP A 16 1.29 -19.37 8.91
N GLU A 17 1.59 -18.05 8.90
CA GLU A 17 0.57 -17.01 9.10
C GLU A 17 -0.47 -16.97 7.96
N LEU A 18 -0.15 -17.58 6.81
CA LEU A 18 -1.07 -17.75 5.69
C LEU A 18 -1.76 -19.13 5.68
N ASN A 19 -1.43 -20.04 6.60
CA ASN A 19 -2.00 -21.41 6.61
C ASN A 19 -3.48 -21.47 7.03
N GLY A 20 -4.13 -20.33 7.32
CA GLY A 20 -5.57 -20.25 7.64
C GLY A 20 -6.47 -19.94 6.45
N PHE A 21 -5.91 -19.64 5.27
CA PHE A 21 -6.69 -19.43 4.05
C PHE A 21 -6.85 -20.78 3.33
N ASP A 22 -8.02 -21.39 3.43
CA ASP A 22 -8.37 -22.54 2.61
C ASP A 22 -8.64 -22.12 1.14
N ASP A 23 -8.83 -23.07 0.24
CA ASP A 23 -9.16 -22.80 -1.17
C ASP A 23 -10.45 -21.97 -1.35
N SER A 24 -11.24 -21.76 -0.29
CA SER A 24 -12.43 -20.90 -0.31
C SER A 24 -12.12 -19.41 -0.14
N HIS A 25 -10.92 -19.04 0.33
CA HIS A 25 -10.48 -17.66 0.49
C HIS A 25 -9.46 -17.28 -0.60
N CYS A 26 -9.88 -17.30 -1.86
CA CYS A 26 -9.07 -16.83 -2.97
C CYS A 26 -9.45 -15.40 -3.41
N ILE A 27 -8.45 -14.62 -3.80
CA ILE A 27 -8.66 -13.37 -4.52
C ILE A 27 -8.40 -13.62 -6.01
N HIS A 28 -9.34 -13.23 -6.86
CA HIS A 28 -9.13 -13.26 -8.30
C HIS A 28 -8.47 -11.95 -8.74
N VAL A 29 -7.19 -12.05 -9.12
CA VAL A 29 -6.44 -10.91 -9.66
C VAL A 29 -6.37 -10.98 -11.18
N PRO A 30 -6.58 -9.87 -11.90
CA PRO A 30 -6.43 -9.83 -13.35
C PRO A 30 -4.99 -10.14 -13.77
N VAL A 31 -4.79 -10.96 -14.81
CA VAL A 31 -3.43 -11.22 -15.34
C VAL A 31 -2.73 -9.94 -15.76
N ALA A 32 -3.49 -8.96 -16.27
CA ALA A 32 -2.98 -7.64 -16.62
C ALA A 32 -2.38 -6.88 -15.43
N PHE A 33 -2.88 -7.08 -14.21
CA PHE A 33 -2.29 -6.51 -13.00
C PHE A 33 -0.87 -7.04 -12.77
N ILE A 34 -0.72 -8.37 -12.80
CA ILE A 34 0.58 -9.03 -12.64
C ILE A 34 1.53 -8.60 -13.76
N HIS A 35 1.05 -8.57 -14.99
CA HIS A 35 1.83 -8.12 -16.13
C HIS A 35 2.30 -6.67 -15.96
N GLU A 36 1.42 -5.71 -15.65
CA GLU A 36 1.80 -4.32 -15.41
C GLU A 36 2.85 -4.19 -14.30
N LEU A 37 2.71 -4.96 -13.19
CA LEU A 37 3.70 -4.98 -12.11
C LEU A 37 5.10 -5.41 -12.57
N THR A 38 5.21 -6.34 -13.53
CA THR A 38 6.53 -6.79 -14.03
C THR A 38 7.29 -5.71 -14.81
N PHE A 39 6.61 -4.68 -15.29
CA PHE A 39 7.22 -3.54 -16.00
C PHE A 39 7.46 -2.33 -15.10
N ALA A 40 7.09 -2.39 -13.82
CA ALA A 40 7.33 -1.30 -12.90
C ALA A 40 8.82 -1.15 -12.60
N ASP A 41 9.38 0.01 -12.91
CA ASP A 41 10.81 0.32 -12.78
C ASP A 41 11.16 1.08 -11.49
N SER A 42 10.15 1.43 -10.70
CA SER A 42 10.30 2.24 -9.50
C SER A 42 9.22 1.89 -8.46
N LEU A 43 9.51 2.21 -7.20
CA LEU A 43 8.54 2.06 -6.11
C LEU A 43 7.26 2.85 -6.40
N GLN A 44 7.37 4.06 -6.93
CA GLN A 44 6.20 4.88 -7.28
C GLN A 44 5.35 4.18 -8.34
N ALA A 45 5.97 3.66 -9.41
CA ALA A 45 5.26 2.92 -10.45
C ALA A 45 4.53 1.69 -9.89
N VAL A 46 5.16 0.94 -8.98
CA VAL A 46 4.51 -0.19 -8.30
C VAL A 46 3.27 0.27 -7.53
N LEU A 47 3.39 1.32 -6.72
CA LEU A 47 2.30 1.83 -5.90
C LEU A 47 1.14 2.33 -6.78
N ASP A 48 1.43 3.06 -7.85
CA ASP A 48 0.44 3.58 -8.78
C ASP A 48 -0.34 2.44 -9.49
N ILE A 49 0.36 1.38 -9.89
CA ILE A 49 -0.28 0.18 -10.46
C ILE A 49 -1.18 -0.49 -9.42
N VAL A 50 -0.69 -0.68 -8.19
CA VAL A 50 -1.48 -1.32 -7.12
C VAL A 50 -2.74 -0.52 -6.82
N VAL A 51 -2.65 0.80 -6.62
CA VAL A 51 -3.83 1.61 -6.25
C VAL A 51 -4.88 1.64 -7.37
N LYS A 52 -4.43 1.66 -8.64
CA LYS A 52 -5.29 1.52 -9.81
C LYS A 52 -6.04 0.19 -9.78
N TRP A 53 -5.35 -0.92 -9.60
CA TRP A 53 -5.97 -2.24 -9.65
C TRP A 53 -6.80 -2.59 -8.43
N VAL A 54 -6.42 -2.14 -7.23
CA VAL A 54 -7.23 -2.29 -6.01
C VAL A 54 -8.60 -1.66 -6.21
N SER A 55 -8.68 -0.43 -6.75
CA SER A 55 -9.97 0.20 -7.01
C SER A 55 -10.84 -0.59 -8.00
N HIS A 56 -10.22 -1.26 -8.97
CA HIS A 56 -10.91 -2.07 -9.97
C HIS A 56 -11.39 -3.42 -9.40
N ILE A 57 -10.54 -4.11 -8.64
CA ILE A 57 -10.82 -5.43 -8.04
C ILE A 57 -11.92 -5.33 -6.99
N PHE A 58 -11.85 -4.29 -6.14
CA PHE A 58 -12.78 -4.10 -5.03
C PHE A 58 -13.95 -3.16 -5.36
N GLN A 59 -14.02 -2.66 -6.60
CA GLN A 59 -15.06 -1.74 -7.07
C GLN A 59 -15.24 -0.52 -6.16
N THR A 60 -14.13 0.07 -5.72
CA THR A 60 -14.16 1.23 -4.82
C THR A 60 -14.07 2.53 -5.59
N ASP A 61 -14.81 3.54 -5.13
CA ASP A 61 -14.74 4.89 -5.70
C ASP A 61 -13.37 5.54 -5.47
N ARG A 62 -12.65 5.10 -4.44
CA ARG A 62 -11.35 5.63 -4.02
C ARG A 62 -10.47 4.51 -3.46
N ALA A 63 -9.18 4.59 -3.75
CA ALA A 63 -8.15 3.78 -3.11
C ALA A 63 -6.93 4.65 -2.86
N SER A 64 -6.24 4.47 -1.74
CA SER A 64 -5.01 5.19 -1.42
C SER A 64 -4.00 4.29 -0.74
N ILE A 65 -2.73 4.52 -1.00
CA ILE A 65 -1.64 3.87 -0.28
C ILE A 65 -0.86 4.92 0.50
N SER A 66 -0.76 4.71 1.80
CA SER A 66 0.02 5.53 2.71
C SER A 66 1.11 4.67 3.32
N LEU A 67 2.34 5.18 3.35
CA LEU A 67 3.46 4.51 4.03
C LEU A 67 3.87 5.30 5.25
N GLN A 68 4.42 4.61 6.24
CA GLN A 68 4.89 5.23 7.47
C GLN A 68 6.08 6.16 7.17
N LYS A 69 5.94 7.43 7.55
CA LYS A 69 6.99 8.44 7.46
C LYS A 69 7.77 8.51 8.77
N ASP A 70 7.06 8.50 9.89
CA ASP A 70 7.60 8.48 11.25
C ASP A 70 6.62 7.81 12.22
N THR A 71 6.89 7.84 13.53
CA THR A 71 6.05 7.17 14.53
C THR A 71 4.61 7.69 14.58
N ASN A 72 4.35 8.90 14.10
CA ASN A 72 3.08 9.60 14.27
C ASN A 72 2.46 10.04 12.94
N GLN A 73 3.16 9.88 11.82
CA GLN A 73 2.72 10.34 10.50
C GLN A 73 2.81 9.24 9.45
N LEU A 74 1.76 9.14 8.64
CA LEU A 74 1.82 8.49 7.33
C LEU A 74 1.95 9.56 6.24
N LYS A 75 2.77 9.26 5.23
CA LYS A 75 2.78 10.02 3.99
C LYS A 75 1.86 9.32 2.99
N LEU A 76 1.00 10.08 2.33
CA LEU A 76 0.24 9.59 1.18
C LEU A 76 1.18 9.42 -0.01
N TYR A 77 1.25 8.22 -0.59
CA TYR A 77 2.14 7.92 -1.71
C TYR A 77 1.42 7.86 -3.05
N THR A 78 0.16 7.44 -3.04
CA THR A 78 -0.66 7.40 -4.26
C THR A 78 -2.15 7.33 -3.91
N ILE A 79 -2.97 7.86 -4.80
CA ILE A 79 -4.43 7.86 -4.71
C ILE A 79 -5.03 7.63 -6.09
N ASN A 80 -6.00 6.74 -6.18
CA ASN A 80 -6.87 6.60 -7.34
C ASN A 80 -8.30 7.02 -6.97
N GLY A 81 -8.97 7.75 -7.87
CA GLY A 81 -10.31 8.32 -7.65
C GLY A 81 -10.29 9.82 -7.33
N ASN A 82 -11.38 10.35 -6.78
CA ASN A 82 -11.56 11.80 -6.61
C ASN A 82 -10.52 12.37 -5.63
N GLN A 83 -9.69 13.32 -6.10
CA GLN A 83 -8.55 13.86 -5.36
C GLN A 83 -8.99 14.91 -4.32
N ALA A 84 -9.47 14.45 -3.17
CA ALA A 84 -9.75 15.34 -2.04
C ALA A 84 -8.53 15.61 -1.14
N ILE A 85 -7.43 14.86 -1.30
CA ILE A 85 -6.23 14.94 -0.44
C ILE A 85 -4.99 15.18 -1.30
N PRO A 86 -4.20 16.24 -1.04
CA PRO A 86 -2.93 16.48 -1.73
C PRO A 86 -1.90 15.37 -1.49
N MET A 87 -1.07 15.07 -2.48
CA MET A 87 -0.05 14.00 -2.39
C MET A 87 0.97 14.19 -1.25
N ASP A 88 1.32 15.43 -0.91
CA ASP A 88 2.25 15.71 0.19
C ASP A 88 1.55 15.99 1.54
N PHE A 89 0.28 15.60 1.67
CA PHE A 89 -0.46 15.79 2.91
C PHE A 89 0.05 14.83 4.00
N PRO A 90 0.55 15.35 5.14
CA PRO A 90 0.91 14.50 6.28
C PRO A 90 -0.36 14.03 6.98
N LEU A 91 -0.62 12.71 6.98
CA LEU A 91 -1.74 12.11 7.68
C LEU A 91 -1.29 11.74 9.10
N PRO A 92 -1.81 12.39 10.17
CA PRO A 92 -1.51 12.00 11.54
C PRO A 92 -2.12 10.61 11.81
N ILE A 93 -1.37 9.71 12.45
CA ILE A 93 -1.86 8.36 12.83
C ILE A 93 -2.86 8.46 14.00
N ASP A 94 -2.65 9.41 14.90
CA ASP A 94 -3.56 9.66 16.01
C ASP A 94 -4.88 10.27 15.48
N GLN A 95 -6.00 9.66 15.85
CA GLN A 95 -7.37 10.15 15.57
C GLN A 95 -7.79 10.19 14.09
N THR A 96 -7.07 9.57 13.16
CA THR A 96 -7.57 9.36 11.80
C THR A 96 -8.19 7.97 11.63
N PHE A 97 -9.40 7.94 11.08
CA PHE A 97 -9.95 6.73 10.49
C PHE A 97 -9.35 6.59 9.09
N ILE A 98 -8.33 5.74 8.98
CA ILE A 98 -7.85 5.28 7.67
C ILE A 98 -8.72 4.09 7.30
N GLY A 99 -9.66 4.32 6.37
CA GLY A 99 -10.56 3.33 5.79
C GLY A 99 -10.13 2.92 4.40
#